data_AF-E3FGC2-F1
#
_entry.id   AF-E3FGC2-F1
#
_cell.length_a   1.000
_cell.length_b   1.000
_cell.length_c   1.000
_cell.angle_alpha   90.00
_cell.angle_beta   90.00
_cell.angle_gamma   90.00
#
_symmetry.space_group_name_H-M   'P 1'
#
loop_
_entity.id
_entity.type
_entity.pdbx_description
1 polymer ?
#
loop_
_entity_poly.entity_id
_entity_poly.type
_entity_poly.pdbx_seq_one_letter_code
_entity_poly.pdbx_strand_id
1 'polypeptide(L)'
;MLAYEADRRPTRHYNARAAERALRSDIEEFLMTWGTETRAAGATHITLVRRDLPFELQDSEEADRAEGWIIVASDDGSLITCYRRTDAWRFVRRKSQMRPRRRSRRI
;
A
#
# COMPACT_ATOMS: atom_id res chain seq x y z
N MET A 1 18.87 0.27 -14.71
CA MET A 1 17.86 -0.66 -15.28
C MET A 1 16.77 -0.84 -14.22
N LEU A 2 15.79 0.07 -14.17
CA LEU A 2 14.76 0.11 -13.11
C LEU A 2 13.53 -0.66 -13.58
N ALA A 3 13.48 -1.95 -13.27
CA ALA A 3 12.40 -2.86 -13.66
C ALA A 3 11.17 -2.74 -12.74
N TYR A 4 10.66 -1.53 -12.49
CA TYR A 4 9.50 -1.33 -11.60
C TYR A 4 8.47 -0.29 -12.08
N GLU A 5 8.47 0.10 -13.36
CA GLU A 5 7.24 0.58 -14.02
C GLU A 5 6.30 -0.62 -14.29
N ALA A 6 6.08 -1.46 -13.28
CA ALA A 6 5.09 -2.49 -13.36
C ALA A 6 3.74 -1.78 -13.30
N ASP A 7 3.01 -1.76 -14.41
CA ASP A 7 1.56 -1.56 -14.41
C ASP A 7 1.00 -2.39 -13.27
N ARG A 8 0.60 -1.75 -12.18
CA ARG A 8 0.04 -2.45 -11.02
C ARG A 8 -1.32 -2.98 -11.44
N ARG A 9 -1.44 -4.30 -11.56
CA ARG A 9 -2.63 -4.94 -12.15
C ARG A 9 -3.68 -5.20 -11.08
N PRO A 10 -4.81 -4.48 -11.06
CA PRO A 10 -5.87 -4.75 -10.10
C PRO A 10 -6.47 -6.14 -10.33
N THR A 11 -6.43 -6.98 -9.29
CA THR A 11 -7.15 -8.27 -9.32
C THR A 11 -8.65 -8.05 -9.08
N ARG A 12 -9.46 -9.06 -9.42
CA ARG A 12 -10.90 -9.06 -9.08
C ARG A 12 -11.14 -8.88 -7.58
N HIS A 13 -10.30 -9.47 -6.73
CA HIS A 13 -10.43 -9.32 -5.28
C HIS A 13 -10.14 -7.89 -4.85
N TYR A 14 -9.09 -7.28 -5.38
CA TYR A 14 -8.77 -5.89 -5.13
C TYR A 14 -9.92 -4.95 -5.53
N ASN A 15 -10.45 -5.09 -6.74
CA ASN A 15 -11.56 -4.26 -7.21
C ASN A 15 -12.80 -4.36 -6.32
N ALA A 16 -13.16 -5.57 -5.89
CA ALA A 16 -14.26 -5.76 -4.96
C ALA A 16 -14.01 -5.05 -3.62
N ARG A 17 -12.80 -5.17 -3.07
CA ARG A 17 -12.41 -4.52 -1.82
C ARG A 17 -12.32 -3.00 -1.91
N ALA A 18 -11.86 -2.47 -3.04
CA ALA A 18 -11.82 -1.05 -3.32
C ALA A 18 -13.24 -0.47 -3.35
N ALA A 19 -14.15 -1.12 -4.07
CA ALA A 19 -15.57 -0.73 -4.12
C ALA A 19 -16.25 -0.82 -2.74
N GLU A 20 -16.11 -1.94 -2.03
CA GLU A 20 -16.69 -2.15 -0.69
C GLU A 20 -16.22 -1.10 0.33
N ARG A 21 -14.99 -0.59 0.19
CA ARG A 21 -14.39 0.37 1.12
C ARG A 21 -14.44 1.81 0.62
N ALA A 22 -15.10 2.04 -0.52
CA ALA A 22 -15.15 3.34 -1.19
C ALA A 22 -13.77 3.99 -1.37
N LEU A 23 -12.79 3.20 -1.84
CA LEU A 23 -11.51 3.75 -2.29
C LEU A 23 -11.79 4.61 -3.53
N ARG A 24 -11.57 5.92 -3.39
CA ARG A 24 -11.71 6.85 -4.51
C ARG A 24 -10.53 6.70 -5.46
N SER A 25 -10.78 6.87 -6.76
CA SER A 25 -9.76 6.73 -7.80
C SER A 25 -8.61 7.73 -7.67
N ASP A 26 -8.90 8.97 -7.25
CA ASP A 26 -7.89 10.00 -7.00
C ASP A 26 -6.95 9.63 -5.85
N ILE A 27 -7.48 9.02 -4.79
CA ILE A 27 -6.67 8.54 -3.65
C ILE A 27 -5.85 7.31 -4.04
N GLU A 28 -6.42 6.42 -4.84
CA GLU A 28 -5.68 5.29 -5.40
C GLU A 28 -4.50 5.79 -6.25
N GLU A 29 -4.76 6.66 -7.23
CA GLU A 29 -3.76 7.25 -8.11
C GLU A 29 -2.68 8.01 -7.32
N PHE A 30 -3.08 8.76 -6.29
CA PHE A 30 -2.16 9.48 -5.41
C PHE A 30 -1.22 8.53 -4.68
N LEU A 31 -1.75 7.43 -4.13
CA LEU A 31 -0.92 6.39 -3.49
C LEU A 31 -0.05 5.66 -4.50
N MET A 32 -0.53 5.46 -5.73
CA MET A 32 0.28 4.81 -6.75
C MET A 32 1.49 5.65 -7.15
N THR A 33 1.30 6.97 -7.21
CA THR A 33 2.31 7.96 -7.62
C THR A 33 3.29 8.28 -6.50
N TRP A 34 2.78 8.51 -5.29
CA TRP A 34 3.56 9.08 -4.18
C TRP A 34 3.70 8.16 -2.97
N GLY A 35 3.04 7.01 -2.96
CA GLY A 35 3.07 6.08 -1.84
C GLY A 35 4.44 5.44 -1.66
N THR A 36 4.84 5.28 -0.40
CA THR A 36 6.07 4.56 -0.03
C THR A 36 5.80 3.06 0.00
N GLU A 37 6.60 2.31 -0.76
CA GLU A 37 6.56 0.85 -0.74
C GLU A 37 7.31 0.29 0.48
N THR A 38 6.68 -0.63 1.19
CA THR A 38 7.31 -1.37 2.29
C THR A 38 7.01 -2.86 2.17
N ARG A 39 8.08 -3.67 2.13
CA ARG A 39 7.95 -5.13 2.12
C ARG A 39 7.64 -5.64 3.53
N ALA A 40 6.51 -6.34 3.69
CA ALA A 40 6.12 -6.91 4.98
C ALA A 40 5.30 -8.19 4.82
N ALA A 41 5.59 -9.22 5.62
CA ALA A 41 4.88 -10.51 5.62
C ALA A 41 4.64 -11.13 4.23
N GLY A 42 5.63 -11.04 3.34
CA GLY A 42 5.56 -11.64 1.99
C GLY A 42 4.75 -10.85 0.96
N ALA A 43 4.39 -9.59 1.24
CA ALA A 43 3.73 -8.71 0.28
C ALA A 43 4.30 -7.28 0.33
N THR A 44 4.14 -6.53 -0.75
CA THR A 44 4.50 -5.12 -0.84
C THR A 44 3.30 -4.29 -0.39
N HIS A 45 3.52 -3.41 0.57
CA HIS A 45 2.48 -2.54 1.12
C HIS A 45 2.81 -1.11 0.69
N ILE A 46 1.87 -0.45 0.05
CA ILE A 46 1.97 0.94 -0.38
C ILE A 46 1.17 1.76 0.62
N THR A 47 1.86 2.69 1.28
CA THR A 47 1.27 3.59 2.29
C THR A 47 1.85 4.99 2.12
N LEU A 48 1.08 6.02 2.47
CA LEU A 48 1.60 7.37 2.44
C LEU A 48 2.55 7.64 3.61
N VAL A 49 3.65 8.34 3.32
CA VAL A 49 4.55 8.95 4.30
C VAL A 49 4.69 10.42 3.94
N ARG A 50 4.07 11.34 4.69
CA ARG A 50 4.00 12.76 4.31
C ARG A 50 5.35 13.40 4.03
N ARG A 51 6.36 13.10 4.85
CA ARG A 51 7.72 13.65 4.65
C ARG A 51 8.40 13.18 3.35
N ASP A 52 7.87 12.15 2.70
CA ASP A 52 8.38 11.64 1.41
C ASP A 52 7.67 12.35 0.24
N LEU A 53 6.64 13.17 0.50
CA LEU A 53 5.96 14.00 -0.50
C LEU A 53 6.73 15.30 -0.79
N PRO A 54 6.56 15.86 -2.00
CA PRO A 54 6.86 17.27 -2.29
C PRO A 54 6.22 18.19 -1.25
N PHE A 55 6.92 19.26 -0.89
CA PHE A 55 6.52 20.17 0.21
C PHE A 55 5.09 20.70 0.03
N GLU A 56 4.71 21.01 -1.21
CA GLU A 56 3.40 21.57 -1.58
C GLU A 56 2.25 20.57 -1.40
N LEU A 57 2.55 19.26 -1.38
CA LEU A 57 1.57 18.20 -1.25
C LEU A 57 1.44 17.68 0.19
N GLN A 58 2.34 18.06 1.10
CA GLN A 58 2.36 17.51 2.46
C GLN A 58 1.10 17.82 3.26
N ASP A 59 0.49 18.98 3.00
CA ASP A 59 -0.72 19.48 3.66
C ASP A 59 -1.95 19.48 2.74
N SER A 60 -1.91 18.71 1.64
CA SER A 60 -3.03 18.61 0.71
C SER A 60 -4.15 17.72 1.25
N GLU A 61 -5.39 17.95 0.79
CA GLU A 61 -6.53 17.10 1.16
C GLU A 61 -6.36 15.65 0.69
N GLU A 62 -5.67 15.44 -0.43
CA GLU A 62 -5.32 14.11 -0.94
C GLU A 62 -4.38 13.39 0.02
N ALA A 63 -3.37 14.08 0.57
CA ALA A 63 -2.47 13.51 1.57
C ALA A 63 -3.23 13.11 2.85
N ASP A 64 -4.12 13.98 3.34
CA ASP A 64 -4.99 13.67 4.50
C ASP A 64 -5.85 12.42 4.27
N ARG A 65 -6.46 12.32 3.08
CA ARG A 65 -7.33 11.20 2.71
C ARG A 65 -6.52 9.92 2.51
N ALA A 66 -5.33 9.99 1.92
CA ALA A 66 -4.47 8.87 1.59
C ALA A 66 -3.72 8.28 2.80
N GLU A 67 -3.43 9.08 3.84
CA GLU A 67 -2.65 8.65 5.02
C GLU A 67 -3.23 7.42 5.74
N GLY A 68 -4.56 7.27 5.70
CA GLY A 68 -5.25 6.14 6.32
C GLY A 68 -5.33 4.87 5.47
N TRP A 69 -4.78 4.85 4.25
CA TRP A 69 -4.94 3.74 3.32
C TRP A 69 -3.69 2.87 3.22
N ILE A 70 -3.94 1.58 2.99
CA ILE A 70 -2.91 0.58 2.70
C ILE A 70 -3.36 -0.16 1.44
N ILE A 71 -2.53 -0.13 0.40
CA ILE A 71 -2.66 -0.99 -0.79
C ILE A 71 -1.63 -2.11 -0.67
N VAL A 72 -2.04 -3.34 -0.98
CA VAL A 72 -1.16 -4.52 -0.92
C VAL A 72 -1.00 -5.11 -2.31
N ALA A 73 0.25 -5.26 -2.73
CA ALA A 73 0.65 -5.88 -3.98
C ALA A 73 1.48 -7.14 -3.75
N SER A 74 1.38 -8.10 -4.67
CA SER A 74 2.31 -9.25 -4.77
C SER A 74 3.63 -8.85 -5.42
N ASP A 75 4.58 -9.80 -5.43
CA ASP A 75 5.89 -9.62 -6.06
C ASP A 75 5.84 -9.45 -7.59
N ASP A 76 4.75 -9.90 -8.23
CA ASP A 76 4.52 -9.77 -9.66
C ASP A 76 3.83 -8.45 -10.05
N GLY A 77 3.59 -7.55 -9.08
CA GLY A 77 2.91 -6.28 -9.29
C GLY A 77 1.38 -6.34 -9.27
N SER A 78 0.77 -7.52 -9.07
CA SER A 78 -0.70 -7.62 -8.95
C SER A 78 -1.19 -6.99 -7.65
N LEU A 79 -2.21 -6.14 -7.72
CA LEU A 79 -2.86 -5.59 -6.52
C LEU A 79 -3.80 -6.63 -5.93
N ILE A 80 -3.56 -6.99 -4.68
CA ILE A 80 -4.28 -8.05 -3.97
C ILE A 80 -5.47 -7.48 -3.21
N THR A 81 -5.24 -6.45 -2.39
CA THR A 81 -6.28 -5.86 -1.53
C THR A 81 -5.94 -4.42 -1.15
N CYS A 82 -6.95 -3.66 -0.74
CA CYS A 82 -6.77 -2.35 -0.10
C CYS A 82 -7.61 -2.28 1.17
N TYR A 83 -7.17 -1.53 2.18
CA TYR A 83 -7.95 -1.30 3.38
C TYR A 83 -7.51 -0.04 4.11
N ARG A 84 -8.40 0.48 4.96
CA ARG A 84 -8.08 1.60 5.84
C ARG A 84 -7.55 1.12 7.18
N ARG A 85 -6.60 1.87 7.72
CA ARG A 85 -6.08 1.71 9.08
C ARG A 85 -5.51 3.02 9.59
N THR A 86 -5.86 3.39 10.80
CA THR A 86 -5.16 4.47 11.53
C THR A 86 -3.68 4.13 11.66
N ASP A 87 -2.81 5.11 11.44
CA ASP A 87 -1.34 4.95 11.47
C ASP A 87 -0.82 3.90 10.45
N ALA A 88 -1.39 3.87 9.24
CA ALA A 88 -1.09 2.89 8.19
C ALA A 88 0.41 2.61 8.01
N TRP A 89 1.22 3.66 7.80
CA TRP A 89 2.67 3.55 7.64
C TRP A 89 3.35 2.97 8.89
N ARG A 90 3.04 3.47 10.10
CA ARG A 90 3.67 2.97 11.34
C ARG A 90 3.33 1.50 11.57
N PHE A 91 2.10 1.11 11.25
CA PHE A 91 1.67 -0.29 11.34
C PHE A 91 2.48 -1.18 10.39
N VAL A 92 2.58 -0.79 9.11
CA VAL A 92 3.32 -1.56 8.10
C VAL A 92 4.81 -1.61 8.41
N ARG A 93 5.41 -0.49 8.83
CA ARG A 93 6.82 -0.42 9.27
C ARG A 93 7.08 -1.36 10.45
N ARG A 94 6.18 -1.41 11.43
CA ARG A 94 6.32 -2.36 12.55
C ARG A 94 6.21 -3.81 12.06
N LYS A 95 5.27 -4.06 11.15
CA LYS A 95 5.06 -5.38 10.53
C LYS A 95 6.27 -5.85 9.72
N SER A 96 6.98 -4.95 9.02
CA SER A 96 8.19 -5.29 8.25
C SER A 96 9.39 -5.64 9.14
N GLN A 97 9.46 -5.05 10.33
CA GLN A 97 10.52 -5.33 11.30
C GLN A 97 10.31 -6.65 12.06
N MET A 98 9.09 -7.19 12.07
CA MET A 98 8.83 -8.49 12.67
C MET A 98 9.40 -9.60 11.79
N ARG A 99 10.36 -10.39 12.32
CA ARG A 99 10.81 -11.61 11.66
C ARG A 99 9.60 -12.49 11.36
N PRO A 100 9.38 -12.92 10.10
CA PRO A 100 8.35 -13.90 9.80
C PRO A 100 8.61 -15.11 10.68
N ARG A 101 7.69 -15.43 11.61
CA ARG A 101 7.69 -16.75 12.23
C ARG A 101 7.54 -17.73 11.07
N ARG A 102 8.62 -18.47 10.75
CA ARG A 102 8.56 -19.58 9.80
C ARG A 102 7.37 -20.44 10.26
N ARG A 103 6.27 -20.42 9.50
CA ARG A 103 5.25 -21.47 9.63
C ARG A 103 5.97 -22.71 9.13
N SER A 104 6.56 -23.47 10.03
CA SER A 104 6.95 -24.84 9.76
C SER A 104 5.69 -25.54 9.25
N ARG A 105 5.64 -25.82 7.94
CA ARG A 105 4.67 -26.78 7.41
C ARG A 105 4.95 -28.07 8.17
N ARG A 106 4.05 -28.47 9.08
CA ARG A 106 3.99 -29.87 9.51
C ARG A 106 3.51 -30.64 8.27
N ILE A 107 4.42 -31.46 7.74
CA ILE A 107 4.10 -32.52 6.79
C ILE A 107 3.50 -33.67 7.61
#